data_AF-A0A1D9G7Y9-F1
#
_entry.id   AF-A0A1D9G7Y9-F1
#
_cell.length_a   1.000
_cell.length_b   1.000
_cell.length_c   1.000
_cell.angle_alpha   90.00
_cell.angle_beta   90.00
_cell.angle_gamma   90.00
#
_symmetry.space_group_name_H-M   'P 1'
#
loop_
_entity.id
_entity.type
_entity.pdbx_description
1 polymer ?
#
loop_
_entity_poly.entity_id
_entity_poly.type
_entity_poly.pdbx_seq_one_letter_code
_entity_poly.pdbx_strand_id
1 'polypeptide(L)' 'MSESQEAKPSAAEIEEVITELEKYRERLVNDVMKIAQKLKLPKKAVMAQIKNHPEIVKIDTALENLRPQESSLPSS' A
#
# COMPACT_ATOMS: atom_id res chain seq x y z
N MET A 1 -20.96 -26.53 -10.80
CA MET A 1 -20.61 -25.19 -10.28
C MET A 1 -20.18 -25.40 -8.84
N SER A 2 -18.96 -25.90 -8.65
CA SER A 2 -18.49 -26.34 -7.34
C SER A 2 -17.79 -25.19 -6.63
N GLU A 3 -18.30 -24.92 -5.43
CA GLU A 3 -17.61 -24.39 -4.26
C GLU A 3 -16.58 -23.28 -4.50
N SER A 4 -16.96 -22.06 -4.13
CA SER A 4 -16.02 -21.06 -3.63
C SER A 4 -15.31 -21.64 -2.39
N GLN A 5 -14.28 -22.46 -2.62
CA GLN A 5 -13.29 -22.73 -1.59
C GLN A 5 -12.59 -21.40 -1.31
N GLU A 6 -12.88 -20.82 -0.15
CA GLU A 6 -12.03 -19.85 0.53
C GLU A 6 -10.67 -20.53 0.78
N ALA A 7 -9.87 -20.68 -0.27
CA ALA A 7 -8.47 -21.03 -0.15
C ALA A 7 -7.84 -19.87 0.61
N LYS A 8 -7.28 -20.16 1.79
CA LYS A 8 -6.43 -19.19 2.47
C LYS A 8 -5.38 -18.73 1.46
N PRO A 9 -5.23 -17.41 1.24
CA PRO A 9 -4.25 -16.91 0.28
C PRO A 9 -2.88 -17.46 0.66
N SER A 10 -2.16 -17.93 -0.36
CA SER A 10 -0.79 -18.40 -0.21
C SER A 10 0.12 -17.24 0.18
N ALA A 11 1.27 -17.54 0.80
CA ALA A 11 2.26 -16.52 1.15
C ALA A 11 2.68 -15.69 -0.08
N ALA A 12 2.83 -16.33 -1.23
CA ALA A 12 3.19 -15.68 -2.49
C ALA A 12 2.10 -14.69 -2.99
N GLU A 13 0.82 -15.05 -2.87
CA GLU A 13 -0.28 -14.14 -3.25
C GLU A 13 -0.33 -12.91 -2.32
N ILE A 14 -0.08 -13.09 -1.02
CA ILE A 14 -0.03 -11.97 -0.08
C ILE A 14 1.16 -11.06 -0.38
N GLU A 15 2.34 -11.64 -0.65
CA GLU A 15 3.56 -10.89 -1.00
C GLU A 15 3.38 -10.10 -2.31
N GLU A 16 2.73 -10.69 -3.32
CA GLU A 16 2.40 -10.02 -4.57
C GLU A 16 1.48 -8.82 -4.33
N VAL A 17 0.41 -9.00 -3.57
CA VAL A 17 -0.53 -7.92 -3.22
C VAL A 17 0.17 -6.82 -2.41
N ILE A 18 1.01 -7.16 -1.43
CA ILE A 18 1.81 -6.19 -0.67
C ILE A 18 2.71 -5.39 -1.63
N THR A 19 3.41 -6.08 -2.53
CA THR A 19 4.31 -5.45 -3.50
C THR A 19 3.57 -4.49 -4.44
N GLU A 20 2.39 -4.87 -4.92
CA GLU A 20 1.56 -4.01 -5.77
C GLU A 20 1.05 -2.77 -5.02
N LEU A 21 0.59 -2.96 -3.78
CA LEU A 21 0.14 -1.87 -2.91
C LEU A 21 1.26 -0.88 -2.62
N GLU A 22 2.48 -1.36 -2.33
CA GLU A 22 3.65 -0.51 -2.12
C GLU A 22 4.03 0.29 -3.37
N LYS A 23 4.05 -0.37 -4.54
CA LYS A 23 4.28 0.32 -5.83
C LYS A 23 3.21 1.37 -6.09
N TYR A 24 1.95 1.09 -5.79
CA TYR A 24 0.86 2.04 -5.99
C TYR A 24 0.99 3.25 -5.05
N ARG A 25 1.29 3.00 -3.78
CA ARG A 25 1.59 4.05 -2.80
C ARG A 25 2.74 4.94 -3.25
N GLU A 26 3.82 4.36 -3.75
CA GLU A 26 4.99 5.11 -4.23
C GLU A 26 4.61 6.04 -5.39
N ARG A 27 3.80 5.56 -6.35
CA ARG A 27 3.30 6.41 -7.45
C ARG A 27 2.51 7.61 -6.93
N LEU A 28 1.60 7.39 -5.97
CA LEU A 28 0.81 8.47 -5.35
C LEU A 28 1.71 9.50 -4.66
N VAL A 29 2.69 9.04 -3.87
CA VAL A 29 3.66 9.92 -3.22
C VAL A 29 4.46 10.73 -4.25
N ASN A 30 4.94 10.07 -5.30
CA ASN A 30 5.69 10.72 -6.36
C ASN A 30 4.87 11.78 -7.11
N ASP A 31 3.59 11.51 -7.34
CA ASP A 31 2.70 12.48 -8.01
C ASP A 31 2.40 13.68 -7.11
N VAL A 32 2.16 13.47 -5.81
CA VAL A 32 2.05 14.56 -4.83
C VAL A 32 3.34 15.38 -4.79
N MET A 33 4.52 14.75 -4.78
CA MET A 33 5.81 15.44 -4.80
C MET A 33 6.01 16.27 -6.07
N LYS A 34 5.66 15.73 -7.25
CA LYS A 34 5.76 16.46 -8.52
C LYS A 34 4.85 17.69 -8.53
N ILE A 35 3.61 17.57 -8.05
CA ILE A 35 2.68 18.70 -7.94
C ILE A 35 3.21 19.73 -6.96
N ALA A 36 3.67 19.29 -5.79
CA ALA A 36 4.25 20.16 -4.78
C ALA A 36 5.48 20.92 -5.28
N GLN A 37 6.34 20.28 -6.05
CA GLN A 37 7.51 20.92 -6.66
C GLN A 37 7.09 22.02 -7.65
N LYS A 38 6.09 21.75 -8.50
CA LYS A 38 5.52 22.75 -9.42
C LYS A 38 4.93 23.95 -8.68
N LEU A 39 4.28 23.70 -7.55
CA LEU A 39 3.65 24.72 -6.70
C LEU A 39 4.61 25.35 -5.67
N LYS A 40 5.90 24.92 -5.64
CA LYS A 40 6.91 25.34 -4.66
C LYS A 40 6.43 25.21 -3.21
N LEU A 41 5.66 24.17 -2.91
CA LEU A 41 5.13 23.95 -1.57
C LEU A 41 6.26 23.61 -0.59
N PRO A 42 6.20 24.10 0.66
CA PRO A 42 7.18 23.76 1.68
C PRO A 42 7.07 22.28 2.06
N LYS A 43 8.21 21.60 2.25
CA LYS A 43 8.29 20.16 2.57
C LYS A 43 7.32 19.72 3.67
N LYS A 44 7.16 20.53 4.73
CA LYS A 44 6.24 20.25 5.84
C LYS A 44 4.79 20.10 5.38
N ALA A 45 4.34 20.96 4.46
CA ALA A 45 2.98 20.90 3.91
C ALA A 45 2.80 19.67 3.00
N VAL A 46 3.80 19.34 2.19
CA VAL A 46 3.79 18.15 1.32
C VAL A 46 3.70 16.88 2.14
N MET A 47 4.50 16.77 3.20
CA MET A 47 4.46 15.60 4.10
C MET A 47 3.12 15.49 4.84
N ALA A 48 2.50 16.61 5.23
CA ALA A 48 1.17 16.59 5.81
C ALA A 48 0.10 16.14 4.80
N GLN A 49 0.21 16.56 3.53
CA GLN A 49 -0.67 16.11 2.46
C GLN A 49 -0.52 14.61 2.20
N ILE A 50 0.72 14.09 2.10
CA ILE A 50 0.98 12.66 1.93
C ILE A 50 0.40 11.87 3.10
N LYS A 51 0.68 12.28 4.34
CA LYS A 51 0.20 11.60 5.56
C LYS A 51 -1.33 11.52 5.63
N ASN A 52 -2.02 12.57 5.18
CA ASN A 52 -3.47 12.66 5.25
C ASN A 52 -4.15 12.30 3.92
N HIS A 53 -3.41 11.83 2.91
CA HIS A 53 -3.97 11.50 1.61
C HIS A 53 -4.88 10.26 1.75
N PRO A 54 -6.19 10.35 1.46
CA PRO A 54 -7.14 9.29 1.78
C PRO A 54 -6.73 7.92 1.22
N GLU A 55 -6.24 7.89 -0.02
CA GLU A 55 -5.83 6.65 -0.66
C GLU A 55 -4.52 6.09 -0.08
N ILE A 56 -3.58 6.95 0.35
CA ILE A 56 -2.34 6.48 0.98
C ILE A 56 -2.66 5.88 2.35
N VAL A 57 -3.56 6.52 3.11
CA VAL A 57 -4.00 6.01 4.42
C VAL A 57 -4.68 4.65 4.29
N LYS A 58 -5.53 4.45 3.28
CA LYS A 58 -6.14 3.15 3.01
C LYS A 58 -5.10 2.08 2.68
N ILE A 59 -4.13 2.40 1.82
CA ILE A 59 -3.05 1.48 1.46
C ILE A 59 -2.21 1.14 2.69
N ASP A 60 -1.83 2.14 3.50
CA ASP A 60 -1.06 1.93 4.72
C ASP A 60 -1.82 1.02 5.69
N THR A 61 -3.14 1.22 5.84
CA THR A 61 -4.00 0.35 6.67
C THR A 61 -4.07 -1.07 6.10
N ALA A 62 -4.17 -1.23 4.78
CA ALA A 62 -4.19 -2.54 4.14
C ALA A 62 -2.86 -3.28 4.35
N LEU A 63 -1.73 -2.59 4.18
CA LEU A 63 -0.39 -3.13 4.41
C LEU A 63 -0.17 -3.54 5.88
N GLU A 64 -0.64 -2.74 6.84
CA GLU A 64 -0.61 -3.08 8.26
C GLU A 64 -1.39 -4.36 8.59
N ASN A 65 -2.48 -4.63 7.87
CA ASN A 65 -3.27 -5.85 8.03
C ASN A 65 -2.66 -7.07 7.30
N LEU A 66 -1.95 -6.87 6.18
CA LEU A 66 -1.42 -7.95 5.34
C LEU A 66 -0.05 -8.46 5.82
N ARG A 67 0.84 -7.58 6.29
CA ARG A 67 2.20 -7.96 6.75
C ARG A 67 2.23 -9.00 7.88
N PRO A 68 1.33 -8.94 8.89
CA PRO A 68 1.24 -9.98 9.91
C PRO A 68 0.79 -11.33 9.32
N GLN A 69 -0.06 -11.32 8.29
CA GLN A 69 -0.55 -12.53 7.64
C GLN A 69 0.57 -13.21 6.85
N GLU A 70 1.36 -12.44 6.09
CA GLU A 70 2.57 -12.89 5.40
C GLU A 70 3.57 -13.54 6.37
N SER A 71 3.88 -12.87 7.49
CA SER A 71 4.84 -13.37 8.48
C SER A 71 4.35 -14.62 9.24
N SER A 72 3.03 -14.84 9.29
CA SER A 72 2.42 -15.98 9.97
C SER A 72 2.32 -17.24 9.09
N LEU A 73 2.49 -17.08 7.78
CA LEU A 73 2.47 -18.19 6.83
C LEU A 73 3.87 -18.80 6.73
N PRO A 74 4.01 -20.13 6.89
CA PRO A 74 5.30 -20.77 6.67
C PRO A 74 5.68 -20.58 5.19
N SER A 75 6.81 -19.91 4.95
CA SER A 75 7.48 -19.95 3.64
C SER A 75 7.72 -21.42 3.30
N SER A 76 7.01 -21.93 2.30
CA SER A 76 7.08 -23.33 1.86
C SER A 76 8.30 -23.56 0.97
#